data_AF-A0A7C8YVK4-F1
#
_entry.id   AF-A0A7C8YVK4-F1
#
_cell.length_a   1.000
_cell.length_b   1.000
_cell.length_c   1.000
_cell.angle_alpha   90.00
_cell.angle_beta   90.00
_cell.angle_gamma   90.00
#
_symmetry.space_group_name_H-M   'P 1'
#
loop_
_entity.id
_entity.type
_entity.pdbx_description
1 polymer ?
#
loop_
_entity_poly.entity_id
_entity_poly.type
_entity_poly.pdbx_seq_one_letter_code
_entity_poly.pdbx_strand_id
1 'polypeptide(L)'
;MQASPITPTISLILATPNSPKTSIISHNWCPLRCGSIRASSAPSTPTAPSPSTSTSDSSNKLNKHSSRITKPKSQGGSQAILYGVGLTDDDLHKPQVGISSVWFEGNTCNMHLLSLAEAVKG
;
A
#
# COMPACT_ATOMS: atom_id res chain seq x y z
N MET A 1 -21.97 -4.62 49.16
CA MET A 1 -21.53 -5.10 47.84
C MET A 1 -20.41 -4.17 47.37
N GLN A 2 -19.17 -4.48 47.75
CA GLN A 2 -17.98 -3.70 47.39
C GLN A 2 -17.36 -4.34 46.14
N ALA A 3 -17.15 -3.55 45.08
CA ALA A 3 -16.53 -3.98 43.84
C ALA A 3 -15.03 -3.69 43.87
N SER A 4 -14.20 -4.73 43.73
CA SER A 4 -12.74 -4.61 43.62
C SER A 4 -12.33 -4.17 42.20
N PRO A 5 -11.39 -3.23 42.04
CA PRO A 5 -10.86 -2.86 40.73
C PRO A 5 -9.83 -3.90 40.24
N ILE A 6 -10.03 -4.38 39.01
CA ILE A 6 -9.09 -5.25 38.28
C ILE A 6 -8.07 -4.34 37.59
N THR A 7 -6.84 -4.31 38.09
CA THR A 7 -5.70 -3.66 37.41
C THR A 7 -5.13 -4.60 36.33
N PRO A 8 -4.80 -4.10 35.11
CA PRO A 8 -4.09 -4.89 34.12
C PRO A 8 -2.58 -4.91 34.41
N THR A 9 -2.04 -6.10 34.70
CA THR A 9 -0.59 -6.34 34.81
C THR A 9 0.05 -6.30 33.42
N ILE A 10 0.81 -5.25 33.13
CA ILE A 10 1.72 -5.19 31.99
C ILE A 10 2.97 -6.01 32.34
N SER A 11 3.13 -7.18 31.71
CA SER A 11 4.38 -7.94 31.74
C SER A 11 5.40 -7.27 30.83
N LEU A 12 6.31 -6.51 31.43
CA LEU A 12 7.50 -5.96 30.76
C LEU A 12 8.59 -7.05 30.73
N ILE A 13 8.79 -7.69 29.57
CA ILE A 13 9.91 -8.63 29.38
C ILE A 13 11.17 -7.80 29.13
N LEU A 14 12.04 -7.71 30.14
CA LEU A 14 13.40 -7.21 29.99
C LEU A 14 14.24 -8.21 29.18
N ALA A 15 14.72 -7.79 28.02
CA ALA A 15 15.77 -8.49 27.30
C ALA A 15 17.13 -8.21 27.96
N THR A 16 17.81 -9.25 28.44
CA THR A 16 19.17 -9.17 28.97
C THR A 16 20.21 -9.28 27.83
N PRO A 17 21.33 -8.54 27.89
CA PRO A 17 22.42 -8.69 26.94
C PRO A 17 23.40 -9.76 27.40
N ASN A 18 23.60 -10.80 26.59
CA ASN A 18 24.76 -11.69 26.72
C ASN A 18 25.31 -12.04 25.33
N SER A 19 26.37 -11.31 24.94
CA SER A 19 27.45 -11.79 24.07
C SER A 19 28.29 -12.83 24.86
N PRO A 20 29.14 -13.72 24.26
CA PRO A 20 30.02 -13.38 23.12
C PRO A 20 30.50 -14.54 22.20
N LYS A 21 31.38 -14.13 21.27
CA LYS A 21 32.49 -14.85 20.60
C LYS A 21 32.29 -15.42 19.18
N THR A 22 32.82 -14.63 18.24
CA THR A 22 33.81 -14.97 17.20
C THR A 22 33.52 -16.13 16.24
N SER A 23 33.34 -15.77 14.97
CA SER A 23 33.98 -16.49 13.85
C SER A 23 34.36 -15.49 12.76
N ILE A 24 35.66 -15.37 12.53
CA ILE A 24 36.27 -14.57 11.48
C ILE A 24 35.89 -15.21 10.14
N ILE A 25 35.02 -14.55 9.38
CA ILE A 25 34.74 -14.94 8.00
C ILE A 25 35.84 -14.33 7.13
N SER A 26 36.60 -15.23 6.51
CA SER A 26 37.64 -14.99 5.53
C SER A 26 37.30 -13.87 4.54
N HIS A 27 38.15 -12.84 4.51
CA HIS A 27 38.16 -11.80 3.50
C HIS A 27 38.59 -12.40 2.16
N ASN A 28 37.63 -12.89 1.37
CA ASN A 28 37.89 -13.15 -0.04
C ASN A 28 37.84 -11.80 -0.78
N TRP A 29 39.01 -11.14 -0.82
CA TRP A 29 39.30 -10.05 -1.75
C TRP A 29 39.05 -10.56 -3.18
N CYS A 30 37.86 -10.35 -3.71
CA CYS A 30 37.65 -10.39 -5.15
C CYS A 30 38.31 -9.12 -5.72
N PRO A 31 39.40 -9.23 -6.49
CA PRO A 31 39.98 -8.07 -7.13
C PRO A 31 38.97 -7.54 -8.14
N LEU A 32 38.81 -6.22 -8.12
CA LEU A 32 38.00 -5.42 -9.02
C LEU A 32 38.25 -5.85 -10.47
N ARG A 33 37.29 -6.60 -11.06
CA ARG A 33 37.15 -6.64 -12.51
C ARG A 33 36.41 -5.36 -12.88
N CYS A 34 37.13 -4.39 -13.45
CA CYS A 34 36.54 -3.26 -14.17
C CYS A 34 35.80 -3.84 -15.38
N GLY A 35 34.58 -4.32 -15.15
CA GLY A 35 33.64 -4.67 -16.19
C GLY A 35 33.08 -3.37 -16.75
N SER A 36 33.27 -3.17 -18.05
CA SER A 36 32.65 -2.07 -18.77
C SER A 36 31.14 -2.11 -18.51
N ILE A 37 30.63 -1.13 -17.77
CA ILE A 37 29.21 -0.94 -17.51
C ILE A 37 28.55 -0.57 -18.82
N ARG A 38 28.13 -1.59 -19.59
CA ARG A 38 27.22 -1.40 -20.70
C ARG A 38 25.87 -1.04 -20.08
N ALA A 39 25.50 0.24 -20.17
CA ALA A 39 24.16 0.71 -19.86
C ALA A 39 23.17 -0.10 -20.71
N SER A 40 22.57 -1.13 -20.10
CA SER A 40 21.49 -1.87 -20.72
C SER A 40 20.22 -1.13 -20.34
N SER A 41 19.57 -0.52 -21.34
CA SER A 41 18.24 0.04 -21.19
C SER A 41 17.30 -1.08 -20.75
N ALA A 42 16.96 -1.12 -19.45
CA ALA A 42 15.99 -2.07 -18.94
C ALA A 42 14.66 -1.86 -19.69
N PRO A 43 13.97 -2.93 -20.11
CA PRO A 43 12.61 -2.81 -20.61
C PRO A 43 11.78 -2.11 -19.54
N SER A 44 11.06 -1.06 -19.92
CA SER A 44 10.07 -0.39 -19.08
C SER A 44 8.86 -1.30 -18.90
N THR A 45 9.04 -2.39 -18.15
CA THR A 45 7.91 -3.17 -17.63
C THR A 45 7.14 -2.24 -16.71
N PRO A 46 5.88 -1.91 -16.99
CA PRO A 46 5.09 -1.14 -16.06
C PRO A 46 5.03 -1.90 -14.73
N THR A 47 5.55 -1.30 -13.66
CA THR A 47 5.52 -1.88 -12.31
C THR A 47 4.08 -2.01 -11.77
N ALA A 48 3.11 -1.42 -12.47
CA ALA A 48 1.71 -1.51 -12.12
C ALA A 48 1.16 -2.93 -12.37
N PRO A 49 0.37 -3.48 -11.43
CA PRO A 49 -0.27 -4.78 -11.62
C PRO A 49 -1.24 -4.70 -12.80
N SER A 50 -1.03 -5.55 -13.80
CA SER A 50 -1.98 -5.72 -14.89
C SER A 50 -3.36 -6.13 -14.35
N PRO A 51 -4.46 -5.57 -14.89
CA PRO A 51 -5.81 -5.98 -14.49
C PRO A 51 -5.97 -7.48 -14.77
N SER A 52 -6.50 -8.20 -13.79
CA SER A 52 -6.65 -9.66 -13.85
C SER A 52 -7.58 -10.06 -14.99
N THR A 53 -7.03 -10.72 -16.00
CA THR A 53 -7.73 -11.27 -17.16
C THR A 53 -8.78 -12.30 -16.72
N SER A 54 -10.05 -11.99 -16.95
CA SER A 54 -11.11 -12.98 -17.14
C SER A 54 -11.93 -12.60 -18.37
N THR A 55 -12.18 -13.62 -19.15
CA THR A 55 -12.64 -13.76 -20.53
C THR A 55 -13.69 -12.74 -21.04
N SER A 56 -13.37 -12.09 -22.16
CA SER A 56 -14.26 -11.69 -23.27
C SER A 56 -15.53 -10.84 -23.01
N ASP A 57 -15.48 -9.77 -22.22
CA ASP A 57 -16.47 -8.67 -22.26
C ASP A 57 -15.84 -7.31 -21.86
N SER A 58 -14.71 -6.98 -22.49
CA SER A 58 -13.78 -5.93 -22.04
C SER A 58 -13.91 -4.58 -22.73
N SER A 59 -14.81 -4.43 -23.71
CA SER A 59 -14.82 -3.21 -24.55
C SER A 59 -15.41 -1.97 -23.85
N ASN A 60 -16.26 -2.11 -22.82
CA ASN A 60 -16.96 -0.95 -22.22
C ASN A 60 -17.11 -0.93 -20.69
N LYS A 61 -16.36 -1.77 -19.96
CA LYS A 61 -16.43 -1.78 -18.49
C LYS A 61 -15.66 -0.60 -17.90
N LEU A 62 -16.32 0.27 -17.12
CA LEU A 62 -15.71 1.47 -16.52
C LEU A 62 -14.79 1.15 -15.32
N ASN A 63 -15.09 0.11 -14.54
CA ASN A 63 -14.36 -0.27 -13.33
C ASN A 63 -13.30 -1.38 -13.56
N LYS A 64 -12.46 -1.23 -14.58
CA LYS A 64 -11.48 -2.27 -15.00
C LYS A 64 -10.54 -2.72 -13.86
N HIS A 65 -9.99 -1.77 -13.10
CA HIS A 65 -9.07 -2.06 -12.01
C HIS A 65 -9.80 -2.31 -10.68
N SER A 66 -10.74 -1.44 -10.31
CA SER A 66 -11.46 -1.57 -9.04
C SER A 66 -12.34 -2.81 -8.96
N SER A 67 -12.80 -3.36 -10.10
CA SER A 67 -13.56 -4.63 -10.11
C SER A 67 -12.79 -5.82 -9.52
N ARG A 68 -11.45 -5.77 -9.51
CA ARG A 68 -10.61 -6.81 -8.90
C ARG A 68 -10.85 -6.98 -7.40
N ILE A 69 -11.13 -5.89 -6.68
CA ILE A 69 -11.33 -5.90 -5.22
C ILE A 69 -12.81 -5.81 -4.82
N THR A 70 -13.68 -5.37 -5.73
CA THR A 70 -15.11 -5.12 -5.45
C THR A 70 -16.06 -6.24 -5.89
N LYS A 71 -15.68 -7.10 -6.84
CA LYS A 71 -16.56 -8.17 -7.39
C LYS A 71 -16.33 -9.56 -6.81
N PRO A 72 -15.10 -10.12 -6.77
CA PRO A 72 -14.92 -11.52 -6.41
C PRO A 72 -15.14 -11.75 -4.91
N LYS A 73 -15.88 -12.81 -4.55
CA LYS A 73 -16.15 -13.19 -3.14
C LYS A 73 -14.89 -13.49 -2.34
N SER A 74 -13.82 -13.91 -3.02
CA SER A 74 -12.50 -14.11 -2.39
C SER A 74 -11.84 -12.81 -1.92
N GLN A 75 -12.37 -11.64 -2.28
CA GLN A 75 -11.93 -10.32 -1.81
C GLN A 75 -12.90 -9.71 -0.77
N GLY A 76 -13.58 -10.55 0.02
CA GLY A 76 -14.51 -10.09 1.06
C GLY A 76 -13.86 -9.15 2.10
N GLY A 77 -12.58 -9.34 2.43
CA GLY A 77 -11.85 -8.43 3.33
C GLY A 77 -11.70 -7.02 2.75
N SER A 78 -11.38 -6.91 1.46
CA SER A 78 -11.30 -5.61 0.78
C SER A 78 -12.67 -4.94 0.72
N GLN A 79 -13.73 -5.69 0.46
CA GLN A 79 -15.11 -5.18 0.45
C GLN A 79 -15.52 -4.69 1.84
N ALA A 80 -15.17 -5.41 2.91
CA ALA A 80 -15.46 -5.00 4.29
C ALA A 80 -14.81 -3.65 4.65
N ILE A 81 -13.57 -3.40 4.22
CA ILE A 81 -12.92 -2.09 4.40
C ILE A 81 -13.63 -0.99 3.59
N LEU A 82 -14.05 -1.30 2.36
CA LEU A 82 -14.80 -0.34 1.53
C LEU A 82 -16.16 0.03 2.16
N TYR A 83 -16.86 -0.94 2.76
CA TYR A 83 -18.04 -0.67 3.57
C TYR A 83 -17.72 0.19 4.80
N GLY A 84 -16.60 -0.10 5.47
CA GLY A 84 -16.15 0.67 6.65
C GLY A 84 -15.86 2.15 6.37
N VAL A 85 -15.42 2.50 5.16
CA VAL A 85 -15.24 3.90 4.74
C VAL A 85 -16.52 4.54 4.18
N GLY A 86 -17.64 3.82 4.18
CA GLY A 86 -18.97 4.34 3.85
C GLY A 86 -19.47 4.07 2.43
N LEU A 87 -18.85 3.17 1.65
CA LEU A 87 -19.41 2.77 0.35
C LEU A 87 -20.61 1.84 0.55
N THR A 88 -21.61 1.98 -0.32
CA THR A 88 -22.75 1.05 -0.43
C THR A 88 -22.48 -0.05 -1.47
N ASP A 89 -23.33 -1.08 -1.51
CA ASP A 89 -23.21 -2.16 -2.52
C ASP A 89 -23.29 -1.60 -3.95
N ASP A 90 -24.18 -0.62 -4.17
CA ASP A 90 -24.31 0.09 -5.45
C ASP A 90 -23.02 0.83 -5.83
N ASP A 91 -22.28 1.37 -4.85
CA ASP A 91 -21.00 2.06 -5.08
C ASP A 91 -19.88 1.10 -5.48
N LEU A 92 -19.91 -0.15 -5.00
CA LEU A 92 -18.93 -1.17 -5.39
C LEU A 92 -19.03 -1.51 -6.90
N HIS A 93 -20.14 -1.18 -7.56
CA HIS A 93 -20.31 -1.35 -8.99
C HIS A 93 -19.78 -0.18 -9.82
N LYS A 94 -19.55 0.99 -9.21
CA LYS A 94 -19.04 2.20 -9.86
C LYS A 94 -17.50 2.12 -10.06
N PRO A 95 -16.94 2.88 -11.02
CA PRO A 95 -15.49 3.06 -11.09
C PRO A 95 -14.98 3.81 -9.85
N GLN A 96 -13.85 3.36 -9.30
CA GLN A 96 -13.20 4.08 -8.20
C GLN A 96 -12.14 5.02 -8.78
N VAL A 97 -12.23 6.30 -8.42
CA VAL A 97 -11.33 7.36 -8.89
C VAL A 97 -10.52 7.86 -7.70
N GLY A 98 -9.19 7.69 -7.76
CA GLY A 98 -8.29 8.25 -6.76
C GLY A 98 -8.01 9.73 -7.05
N ILE A 99 -8.38 10.62 -6.14
CA ILE A 99 -8.07 12.05 -6.21
C ILE A 99 -6.81 12.28 -5.38
N SER A 100 -5.69 12.60 -6.04
CA SER A 100 -4.41 12.88 -5.37
C SER A 100 -4.09 14.37 -5.45
N SER A 101 -4.24 15.07 -4.32
CA SER A 101 -3.85 16.47 -4.20
C SER A 101 -2.46 16.60 -3.60
N VAL A 102 -1.62 17.46 -4.16
CA VAL A 102 -0.28 17.79 -3.62
C VAL A 102 -0.38 18.92 -2.59
N TRP A 103 -1.35 18.85 -1.70
CA TRP A 103 -1.61 19.91 -0.73
C TRP A 103 -0.57 19.93 0.39
N PHE A 104 -0.14 21.14 0.78
CA PHE A 104 0.71 21.39 1.93
C PHE A 104 0.62 22.86 2.34
N GLU A 105 0.64 23.16 3.64
CA GLU A 105 0.44 24.51 4.16
C GLU A 105 1.67 25.42 4.10
N GLY A 106 2.88 24.86 4.11
CA GLY A 106 4.11 25.66 4.10
C GLY A 106 4.50 26.24 2.74
N ASN A 107 3.66 26.11 1.71
CA ASN A 107 3.90 26.66 0.38
C ASN A 107 2.62 27.26 -0.20
N THR A 108 2.68 28.54 -0.55
CA THR A 108 1.55 29.29 -1.12
C THR A 108 1.01 28.68 -2.41
N CYS A 109 1.86 27.99 -3.19
CA CYS A 109 1.40 27.32 -4.41
C CYS A 109 0.56 26.07 -4.14
N ASN A 110 0.61 25.45 -2.94
CA ASN A 110 -0.06 24.18 -2.66
C ASN A 110 -1.17 24.28 -1.60
N MET A 111 -1.22 25.36 -0.84
CA MET A 111 -2.20 25.63 0.22
C MET A 111 -3.68 25.52 -0.23
N HIS A 112 -3.97 25.93 -1.46
CA HIS A 112 -5.31 25.94 -2.03
C HIS A 112 -5.75 24.60 -2.65
N LEU A 113 -4.87 23.60 -2.73
CA LEU A 113 -5.19 22.35 -3.45
C LEU A 113 -6.20 21.46 -2.71
N LEU A 114 -6.40 21.66 -1.40
CA LEU A 114 -7.39 20.91 -0.62
C LEU A 114 -8.81 21.25 -1.04
N SER A 115 -9.14 22.54 -1.16
CA SER A 115 -10.48 22.98 -1.61
C SER A 115 -10.76 22.57 -3.06
N LEU A 116 -9.74 22.60 -3.93
CA LEU A 116 -9.87 22.08 -5.29
C LEU A 116 -10.14 20.57 -5.31
N ALA A 117 -9.52 19.79 -4.43
CA ALA A 117 -9.77 18.35 -4.32
C ALA A 117 -11.19 18.05 -3.83
N GLU A 118 -11.71 18.83 -2.88
CA GLU A 118 -13.10 18.73 -2.40
C GLU A 118 -14.09 19.05 -3.52
N ALA A 119 -13.82 20.07 -4.33
CA ALA A 119 -14.65 20.43 -5.48
C ALA A 119 -14.66 19.35 -6.58
N VAL A 120 -13.58 18.59 -6.75
CA VAL A 120 -13.51 17.46 -7.71
C VAL A 120 -14.23 16.22 -7.18
N LYS A 121 -14.36 16.06 -5.86
CA LYS A 121 -15.04 14.92 -5.23
C LYS A 121 -16.57 15.02 -5.32
N GLY A 122 -17.11 16.24 -5.18
CA GLY A 122 -18.55 16.54 -5.15
C GLY A 122 -19.20 16.56 -6.52
#